data_AF-A0A7J8XA92-F1
#
_entry.id   AF-A0A7J8XA92-F1
#
_cell.length_a   1.000
_cell.length_b   1.000
_cell.length_c   1.000
_cell.angle_alpha   90.00
_cell.angle_beta   90.00
_cell.angle_gamma   90.00
#
_symmetry.space_group_name_H-M   'P 1'
#
loop_
_entity.id
_entity.type
_entity.pdbx_description
1 polymer ?
#
loop_
_entity_poly.entity_id
_entity_poly.type
_entity_poly.pdbx_seq_one_letter_code
_entity_poly.pdbx_strand_id
1 'polypeptide(L)'
;MVMENLTFGRNITRQYDLKGALHARFSLAADGSGDVLLDQNFVNDMNSSPLYLSNKNKRLLQRAIWNDTTFLNSINVMDYSLLLGVDTQRRELVCGIIDYLRQYTWDKQLETWVKSSLVVPKNVLPTVISPKEYKKRFRKFMSTYFFSVPDDWCSQESCDPCELGGGIRDDDIDMSSQSK
;
A
#
# COMPACT_ATOMS: atom_id res chain seq x y z
N MET A 1 13.25 21.20 5.75
CA MET A 1 11.84 20.79 5.76
C MET A 1 11.64 19.83 6.92
N VAL A 2 10.55 19.95 7.67
CA VAL A 2 10.19 19.00 8.73
C VAL A 2 8.96 18.24 8.23
N MET A 3 8.99 16.90 8.33
CA MET A 3 7.91 16.01 7.90
C MET A 3 7.71 14.89 8.93
N GLU A 4 6.56 14.24 8.87
CA GLU A 4 6.25 13.08 9.70
C GLU A 4 7.22 11.92 9.44
N ASN A 5 7.60 11.22 10.50
CA ASN A 5 8.34 9.97 10.40
C ASN A 5 7.36 8.78 10.44
N LEU A 6 7.18 8.15 9.29
CA LEU A 6 6.27 7.01 9.10
C LEU A 6 6.60 5.81 10.00
N THR A 7 7.87 5.60 10.36
CA THR A 7 8.31 4.43 11.14
C THR A 7 8.50 4.72 12.62
N PHE A 8 8.18 5.93 13.08
CA PHE A 8 8.36 6.31 14.47
C PHE A 8 7.53 5.44 15.42
N GLY A 9 8.17 4.98 16.51
CA GLY A 9 7.54 4.17 17.55
C GLY A 9 7.13 2.75 17.12
N ARG A 10 7.64 2.26 15.98
CA ARG A 10 7.29 0.94 15.43
C ARG A 10 8.52 0.07 15.22
N ASN A 11 8.33 -1.25 15.34
CA ASN A 11 9.41 -2.21 15.11
C ASN A 11 9.29 -2.76 13.68
N ILE A 12 9.87 -2.01 12.74
CA ILE A 12 9.80 -2.35 11.32
C ILE A 12 10.78 -3.48 11.01
N THR A 13 10.22 -4.67 10.78
CA THR A 13 10.99 -5.87 10.42
C THR A 13 11.36 -5.92 8.95
N ARG A 14 10.55 -5.32 8.07
CA ARG A 14 10.84 -5.18 6.64
C ARG A 14 10.38 -3.83 6.14
N GLN A 15 11.20 -3.18 5.33
CA GLN A 15 10.90 -1.88 4.75
C GLN A 15 11.10 -1.94 3.23
N TYR A 16 10.15 -1.42 2.47
CA TYR A 16 10.19 -1.40 1.02
C TYR A 16 10.02 0.02 0.47
N ASP A 17 10.82 0.37 -0.52
CA ASP A 17 10.62 1.52 -1.41
C ASP A 17 10.07 1.00 -2.74
N LEU A 18 8.83 1.36 -3.07
CA LEU A 18 8.10 0.80 -4.21
C LEU A 18 7.78 1.90 -5.24
N LYS A 19 8.22 1.74 -6.49
CA LYS A 19 7.98 2.70 -7.60
C LYS A 19 7.09 2.13 -8.71
N GLY A 20 6.76 0.85 -8.62
CA GLY A 20 6.06 0.08 -9.62
C GLY A 20 6.90 -0.31 -10.84
N ALA A 21 8.21 -0.46 -10.69
CA ALA A 21 9.11 -0.87 -11.77
C ALA A 21 10.05 -1.99 -11.30
N LEU A 22 10.30 -2.98 -12.16
CA LEU A 22 11.13 -4.15 -11.80
C LEU A 22 12.58 -4.04 -12.27
N HIS A 23 12.81 -3.36 -13.39
CA HIS A 23 14.15 -3.23 -13.95
C HIS A 23 15.07 -2.40 -13.05
N ALA A 24 16.24 -2.94 -12.70
CA ALA A 24 17.21 -2.33 -11.79
C ALA A 24 16.64 -1.96 -10.40
N ARG A 25 15.57 -2.64 -9.96
CA ARG A 25 14.88 -2.41 -8.69
C ARG A 25 14.95 -3.64 -7.78
N PHE A 26 16.17 -4.13 -7.57
CA PHE A 26 16.49 -5.23 -6.67
C PHE A 26 17.64 -4.81 -5.74
N SER A 27 17.50 -5.10 -4.45
CA SER A 27 18.55 -4.94 -3.46
C SER A 27 19.12 -6.30 -3.08
N LEU A 28 20.45 -6.41 -3.04
CA LEU A 28 21.20 -7.58 -2.57
C LEU A 28 21.30 -7.65 -1.03
N ALA A 29 20.68 -6.70 -0.33
CA ALA A 29 20.60 -6.65 1.11
C ALA A 29 20.35 -8.04 1.72
N ALA A 30 21.32 -8.51 2.50
CA ALA A 30 21.33 -9.82 3.11
C ALA A 30 20.78 -9.70 4.54
N ASP A 31 19.48 -9.93 4.71
CA ASP A 31 18.75 -10.16 6.00
C ASP A 31 19.21 -9.33 7.22
N GLY A 32 19.76 -8.14 6.97
CA GLY A 32 20.34 -7.24 7.95
C GLY A 32 19.29 -6.23 8.36
N SER A 33 19.07 -6.09 9.66
CA SER A 33 18.09 -5.18 10.22
C SER A 33 18.40 -3.72 9.83
N GLY A 34 17.70 -3.21 8.82
CA GLY A 34 17.77 -1.81 8.41
C GLY A 34 17.80 -1.56 6.90
N ASP A 35 18.00 -2.58 6.08
CA ASP A 35 18.07 -2.38 4.63
C ASP A 35 16.69 -2.13 4.00
N VAL A 36 16.63 -1.14 3.11
CA VAL A 36 15.42 -0.83 2.34
C VAL A 36 15.37 -1.71 1.09
N LEU A 37 14.35 -2.55 1.03
CA LEU A 37 14.06 -3.46 -0.07
C LEU A 37 13.35 -2.74 -1.22
N LEU A 38 13.47 -3.24 -2.44
CA LEU A 38 12.89 -2.60 -3.63
C LEU A 38 11.76 -3.45 -4.23
N ASP A 39 11.19 -3.00 -5.35
CA ASP A 39 10.04 -3.63 -6.01
C ASP A 39 10.26 -5.13 -6.28
N GLN A 40 11.44 -5.53 -6.78
CA GLN A 40 11.68 -6.93 -7.10
C GLN A 40 11.76 -7.79 -5.83
N ASN A 41 12.35 -7.28 -4.75
CA ASN A 41 12.34 -7.95 -3.44
C ASN A 41 10.91 -8.11 -2.93
N PHE A 42 10.09 -7.06 -3.03
CA PHE A 42 8.69 -7.11 -2.64
C PHE A 42 7.89 -8.16 -3.42
N VAL A 43 8.06 -8.24 -4.74
CA VAL A 43 7.40 -9.25 -5.57
C VAL A 43 7.81 -10.66 -5.17
N ASN A 44 9.11 -10.88 -4.94
CA ASN A 44 9.61 -12.19 -4.50
C ASN A 44 9.01 -12.56 -3.14
N ASP A 45 9.01 -11.63 -2.19
CA ASP A 45 8.45 -11.82 -0.86
C ASP A 45 6.95 -12.10 -0.93
N MET A 46 6.19 -11.41 -1.77
CA MET A 46 4.75 -11.62 -1.90
C MET A 46 4.41 -12.97 -2.57
N ASN A 47 5.31 -13.51 -3.39
CA ASN A 47 5.13 -14.84 -3.98
C ASN A 47 5.44 -15.96 -2.97
N SER A 48 6.38 -15.72 -2.04
CA SER A 48 6.75 -16.71 -1.01
C SER A 48 5.90 -16.61 0.26
N SER A 49 5.58 -15.40 0.71
CA SER A 49 4.83 -15.09 1.92
C SER A 49 4.01 -13.81 1.72
N PRO A 50 2.82 -13.90 1.10
CA PRO A 50 1.99 -12.74 0.79
C PRO A 50 1.50 -12.01 2.05
N LEU A 51 1.52 -10.68 1.98
CA LEU A 51 0.88 -9.82 2.97
C LEU A 51 -0.60 -9.64 2.61
N TYR A 52 -1.47 -10.08 3.51
CA TYR A 52 -2.91 -10.00 3.30
C TYR A 52 -3.50 -8.76 3.99
N LEU A 53 -4.30 -8.00 3.23
CA LEU A 53 -5.14 -6.93 3.74
C LEU A 53 -6.61 -7.38 3.80
N SER A 54 -7.38 -6.83 4.73
CA SER A 54 -8.85 -6.90 4.62
C SER A 54 -9.34 -6.15 3.38
N ASN A 55 -10.52 -6.48 2.84
CA ASN A 55 -11.02 -5.77 1.65
C ASN A 55 -11.26 -4.29 1.95
N LYS A 56 -11.70 -3.97 3.18
CA LYS A 56 -11.85 -2.59 3.65
C LYS A 56 -10.52 -1.83 3.58
N ASN A 57 -9.45 -2.39 4.16
CA ASN A 57 -8.15 -1.73 4.20
C ASN A 57 -7.52 -1.60 2.81
N LYS A 58 -7.66 -2.63 1.97
CA LYS A 58 -7.21 -2.57 0.57
C LYS A 58 -7.93 -1.46 -0.21
N ARG A 59 -9.25 -1.33 -0.07
CA ARG A 59 -10.03 -0.26 -0.72
C ARG A 59 -9.59 1.13 -0.25
N LEU A 60 -9.35 1.29 1.06
CA LEU A 60 -8.85 2.54 1.62
C LEU A 60 -7.46 2.89 1.05
N LEU A 61 -6.53 1.94 1.05
CA LEU A 61 -5.20 2.11 0.47
C LEU A 61 -5.26 2.48 -1.02
N GLN A 62 -6.07 1.76 -1.80
CA GLN A 62 -6.26 2.03 -3.23
C GLN A 62 -6.83 3.43 -3.47
N ARG A 63 -7.80 3.87 -2.66
CA ARG A 63 -8.39 5.20 -2.76
C ARG A 63 -7.38 6.30 -2.41
N ALA A 64 -6.59 6.11 -1.34
CA ALA A 64 -5.54 7.05 -0.96
C ALA A 64 -4.49 7.19 -2.08
N ILE A 65 -3.94 6.06 -2.55
CA ILE A 65 -3.01 6.04 -3.68
C ILE A 65 -3.64 6.67 -4.93
N TRP A 66 -4.92 6.41 -5.21
CA TRP A 66 -5.60 7.00 -6.35
C TRP A 66 -5.63 8.52 -6.26
N ASN A 67 -6.03 9.07 -5.12
CA ASN A 67 -6.14 10.51 -4.91
C ASN A 67 -4.77 11.19 -4.97
N ASP A 68 -3.81 10.69 -4.21
CA ASP A 68 -2.48 11.30 -4.10
C ASP A 68 -1.75 11.28 -5.45
N THR A 69 -1.79 10.15 -6.15
CA THR A 69 -1.16 10.06 -7.48
C THR A 69 -1.89 10.88 -8.55
N THR A 70 -3.17 11.17 -8.37
CA THR A 70 -3.89 12.12 -9.24
C THR A 70 -3.37 13.53 -9.03
N PHE A 71 -3.20 13.94 -7.77
CA PHE A 71 -2.61 15.22 -7.40
C PHE A 71 -1.16 15.35 -7.90
N LEU A 72 -0.29 14.38 -7.63
CA LEU A 72 1.12 14.40 -8.05
C LEU A 72 1.26 14.52 -9.58
N ASN A 73 0.42 13.80 -10.32
CA ASN A 73 0.37 13.94 -11.77
C ASN A 73 -0.10 15.32 -12.22
N SER A 74 -1.01 15.98 -11.49
CA SER A 74 -1.50 17.32 -11.85
C SER A 74 -0.42 18.40 -11.72
N ILE A 75 0.55 18.19 -10.84
CA ILE A 75 1.72 19.07 -10.63
C ILE A 75 2.99 18.53 -11.31
N ASN A 76 2.86 17.59 -12.24
CA ASN A 76 3.97 16.97 -13.00
C ASN A 76 5.10 16.38 -12.12
N VAL A 77 4.75 15.87 -10.93
CA VAL A 77 5.71 15.16 -10.08
C VAL A 77 5.79 13.69 -10.51
N MET A 78 7.02 13.19 -10.63
CA MET A 78 7.36 11.81 -10.95
C MET A 78 8.41 11.29 -9.96
N ASP A 79 8.84 10.04 -10.13
CA ASP A 79 9.89 9.39 -9.33
C ASP A 79 9.60 9.24 -7.83
N TYR A 80 8.37 9.52 -7.40
CA TYR A 80 7.88 9.27 -6.04
C TYR A 80 7.76 7.76 -5.76
N SER A 81 8.02 7.36 -4.52
CA SER A 81 7.90 5.97 -4.05
C SER A 81 6.77 5.84 -3.03
N LEU A 82 6.19 4.65 -2.91
CA LEU A 82 5.47 4.25 -1.69
C LEU A 82 6.48 3.62 -0.74
N LEU A 83 6.72 4.26 0.40
CA LEU A 83 7.42 3.63 1.50
C LEU A 83 6.45 2.70 2.23
N LEU A 84 6.81 1.44 2.40
CA LEU A 84 6.01 0.44 3.13
C LEU A 84 6.86 -0.16 4.25
N GLY A 85 6.43 0.00 5.49
CA GLY A 85 6.97 -0.67 6.66
C GLY A 85 6.06 -1.79 7.13
N VAL A 86 6.66 -2.94 7.45
CA VAL A 86 5.99 -4.12 8.01
C VAL A 86 6.39 -4.27 9.47
N ASP A 87 5.44 -4.08 10.38
CA ASP A 87 5.59 -4.36 11.80
C ASP A 87 4.95 -5.72 12.10
N THR A 88 5.78 -6.77 12.19
CA THR A 88 5.31 -8.14 12.45
C THR A 88 4.88 -8.34 13.90
N GLN A 89 5.40 -7.55 14.84
CA GLN A 89 5.00 -7.64 16.25
C GLN A 89 3.58 -7.15 16.45
N ARG A 90 3.25 -5.99 15.84
CA ARG A 90 1.91 -5.39 15.90
C ARG A 90 0.96 -5.92 14.82
N ARG A 91 1.48 -6.66 13.83
CA ARG A 91 0.74 -7.11 12.63
C ARG A 91 0.15 -5.93 11.84
N GLU A 92 0.93 -4.86 11.74
CA GLU A 92 0.51 -3.63 11.07
C GLU A 92 1.36 -3.36 9.83
N LEU A 93 0.71 -2.77 8.82
CA LEU A 93 1.38 -2.20 7.66
C LEU A 93 1.27 -0.69 7.73
N VAL A 94 2.40 -0.02 7.63
CA VAL A 94 2.46 1.44 7.57
C VAL A 94 3.01 1.84 6.22
N CYS A 95 2.34 2.78 5.56
CA CYS A 95 2.83 3.25 4.28
C CYS A 95 2.55 4.72 4.04
N GLY A 96 3.33 5.32 3.15
CA GLY A 96 3.16 6.70 2.73
C GLY A 96 3.96 6.99 1.47
N ILE A 97 3.48 7.94 0.66
CA ILE A 97 4.22 8.37 -0.53
C ILE A 97 5.35 9.31 -0.09
N ILE A 98 6.57 9.06 -0.57
CA ILE A 98 7.77 9.84 -0.29
C ILE A 98 8.38 10.39 -1.59
N ASP A 99 9.43 11.22 -1.47
CA ASP A 99 10.19 11.81 -2.59
C ASP A 99 9.36 12.64 -3.58
N TYR A 100 8.24 13.22 -3.12
CA TYR A 100 7.31 13.99 -3.95
C TYR A 100 7.64 15.49 -4.10
N LEU A 101 8.71 15.96 -3.47
CA LEU A 101 9.03 17.40 -3.39
C LEU A 101 9.73 17.95 -4.63
N ARG A 102 10.40 17.09 -5.40
CA ARG A 102 11.08 17.51 -6.63
C ARG A 102 10.09 17.42 -7.78
N GLN A 103 9.64 18.57 -8.26
CA GLN A 103 8.98 18.64 -9.56
C GLN A 103 9.94 18.12 -10.61
N TYR A 104 9.43 17.39 -11.60
CA TYR A 104 10.23 16.98 -12.73
C TYR A 104 10.57 18.21 -13.57
N THR A 105 11.71 18.84 -13.27
CA THR A 105 12.34 19.74 -14.21
C THR A 105 12.86 18.89 -15.38
N TRP A 106 12.84 19.45 -16.58
CA TRP A 106 13.27 18.78 -17.80
C TRP A 106 14.79 18.45 -17.83
N ASP A 107 15.52 18.75 -16.76
CA ASP A 107 16.97 18.62 -16.57
C ASP A 107 17.45 17.15 -16.62
N LYS A 108 16.73 16.20 -16.01
CA LYS A 108 17.05 14.76 -16.14
C LYS A 108 16.76 14.21 -17.53
N GLN A 109 15.74 14.75 -18.21
CA GLN A 109 15.40 14.35 -19.56
C GLN A 109 16.45 14.83 -20.55
N LEU A 110 16.97 16.05 -20.37
CA LEU A 110 18.06 16.58 -21.17
C LEU A 110 19.35 15.75 -21.00
N GLU A 111 19.75 15.40 -19.78
CA GLU A 111 20.91 14.52 -19.56
C GLU A 111 20.71 13.13 -20.20
N THR A 112 19.50 12.61 -20.16
CA THR A 112 19.17 11.30 -20.74
C THR A 112 19.12 11.36 -22.27
N TRP A 113 18.54 12.39 -22.88
CA TRP A 113 18.55 12.58 -24.34
C TRP A 113 19.98 12.76 -24.87
N VAL A 114 20.80 13.57 -24.18
CA VAL A 114 22.21 13.76 -24.52
C VAL A 114 22.99 12.44 -24.47
N LYS A 115 22.75 11.60 -23.44
CA LYS A 115 23.39 10.28 -23.32
C LYS A 115 22.82 9.22 -24.28
N SER A 116 21.51 9.26 -24.54
CA SER A 116 20.82 8.30 -25.42
C SER A 116 21.12 8.53 -26.89
N SER A 117 21.27 9.80 -27.30
CA SER A 117 21.60 10.19 -28.67
C SER A 117 23.01 9.76 -29.11
N LEU A 118 23.88 9.38 -28.16
CA LEU A 118 25.27 9.03 -28.45
C LEU A 118 25.55 7.51 -28.40
N VAL A 119 24.69 6.69 -27.77
CA VAL A 119 25.06 5.30 -27.44
C VAL A 119 23.95 4.24 -27.64
N VAL A 120 22.68 4.58 -27.92
CA VAL A 120 21.58 3.57 -27.88
C VAL A 120 20.95 3.30 -29.26
N PRO A 121 20.88 2.04 -29.74
CA PRO A 121 20.16 1.68 -30.96
C PRO A 121 18.63 1.87 -30.83
N LYS A 122 17.98 2.24 -31.94
CA LYS A 122 16.61 2.77 -32.06
C LYS A 122 15.43 1.93 -31.51
N ASN A 123 15.67 0.75 -30.92
CA ASN A 123 14.62 -0.21 -30.54
C ASN A 123 14.35 -0.33 -29.03
N VAL A 124 15.02 0.47 -28.19
CA VAL A 124 14.76 0.48 -26.74
C VAL A 124 13.84 1.67 -26.44
N LEU A 125 12.60 1.38 -26.01
CA LEU A 125 11.68 2.40 -25.53
C LEU A 125 12.37 3.21 -24.43
N PRO A 126 12.41 4.55 -24.52
CA PRO A 126 13.12 5.36 -23.54
C PRO A 126 12.55 5.07 -22.14
N THR A 127 13.44 4.80 -21.18
CA THR A 127 13.10 4.56 -19.76
C THR A 127 12.39 5.78 -19.13
N VAL A 128 12.43 6.91 -19.83
CA VAL A 128 11.73 8.15 -19.53
C VAL A 128 10.25 8.01 -19.91
N ILE A 129 9.42 7.81 -18.90
CA ILE A 129 7.95 7.77 -19.06
C ILE A 129 7.34 9.12 -18.68
N SER A 130 6.20 9.45 -19.29
CA SER A 130 5.44 10.65 -18.94
C SER A 130 4.85 10.55 -17.51
N PRO A 131 4.52 11.66 -16.82
CA PRO A 131 3.88 11.61 -15.50
C PRO A 131 2.59 10.78 -15.48
N LYS A 132 1.84 10.84 -16.59
CA LYS A 132 0.62 10.05 -16.79
C LYS A 132 0.89 8.55 -16.84
N GLU A 133 1.96 8.14 -17.51
CA GLU A 133 2.37 6.73 -17.59
C GLU A 133 2.98 6.25 -16.28
N TYR A 134 3.80 7.08 -15.62
CA TYR A 134 4.34 6.80 -14.28
C TYR A 134 3.21 6.49 -13.30
N LYS A 135 2.21 7.38 -13.22
CA LYS A 135 1.02 7.17 -12.39
C LYS A 135 0.31 5.86 -12.69
N LYS A 136 0.07 5.56 -13.97
CA LYS A 136 -0.63 4.32 -14.39
C LYS A 136 0.15 3.08 -13.96
N ARG A 137 1.46 3.07 -14.19
CA ARG A 137 2.37 1.99 -13.81
C ARG A 137 2.37 1.78 -12.30
N PHE A 138 2.60 2.86 -11.54
CA PHE A 138 2.61 2.85 -10.08
C PHE A 138 1.31 2.27 -9.51
N ARG A 139 0.16 2.78 -9.94
CA ARG A 139 -1.16 2.27 -9.50
C ARG A 139 -1.37 0.80 -9.82
N LYS A 140 -1.00 0.37 -11.04
CA LYS A 140 -1.15 -1.01 -11.46
C LYS A 140 -0.35 -1.93 -10.55
N PHE A 141 0.91 -1.59 -10.27
CA PHE A 141 1.75 -2.34 -9.35
C PHE A 141 1.10 -2.49 -7.95
N MET A 142 0.67 -1.38 -7.34
CA MET A 142 0.06 -1.42 -6.01
C MET A 142 -1.23 -2.23 -5.99
N SER A 143 -2.05 -2.14 -7.04
CA SER A 143 -3.28 -2.94 -7.12
C SER A 143 -3.02 -4.43 -7.32
N THR A 144 -1.93 -4.80 -7.99
CA THR A 144 -1.58 -6.19 -8.30
C THR A 144 -0.97 -6.91 -7.10
N TYR A 145 -0.06 -6.26 -6.38
CA TYR A 145 0.74 -6.96 -5.35
C TYR A 145 0.22 -6.78 -3.92
N PHE A 146 -0.68 -5.84 -3.65
CA PHE A 146 -1.39 -5.79 -2.37
C PHE A 146 -2.62 -6.71 -2.43
N PHE A 147 -2.46 -7.93 -1.91
CA PHE A 147 -3.51 -8.94 -1.89
C PHE A 147 -4.57 -8.61 -0.82
N SER A 148 -5.81 -9.01 -1.10
CA SER A 148 -6.86 -9.06 -0.08
C SER A 148 -7.40 -10.46 0.06
N VAL A 149 -7.79 -10.80 1.28
CA VAL A 149 -8.59 -12.00 1.56
C VAL A 149 -10.08 -11.63 1.59
N PRO A 150 -10.99 -12.56 1.24
CA PRO A 150 -12.43 -12.37 1.46
C PRO A 150 -12.72 -12.03 2.92
N ASP A 151 -13.67 -11.12 3.17
CA ASP A 151 -13.98 -10.62 4.51
C ASP A 151 -14.49 -11.76 5.44
N ASP A 152 -15.10 -12.79 4.86
CA ASP A 152 -15.63 -13.96 5.58
C ASP A 152 -14.53 -14.80 6.28
N TRP A 153 -13.27 -14.65 5.87
CA TRP A 153 -12.13 -15.35 6.48
C TRP A 153 -11.68 -14.71 7.80
N CYS A 154 -12.09 -13.46 8.06
CA CYS A 154 -11.82 -12.74 9.30
C CYS A 154 -13.00 -12.77 10.30
N SER A 155 -14.09 -13.46 9.98
CA SER A 155 -15.32 -13.50 10.80
C SER A 155 -15.25 -14.45 12.00
N GLN A 156 -14.07 -14.96 12.38
CA GLN A 156 -13.88 -15.77 13.59
C GLN A 156 -13.06 -15.01 14.64
N GLU A 157 -13.58 -13.86 15.08
CA GLU A 157 -13.44 -13.49 16.49
C GLU A 157 -14.86 -13.41 17.03
N SER A 158 -15.21 -14.40 17.84
CA SER A 158 -16.46 -14.49 18.59
C SER A 158 -16.64 -13.22 19.42
N CYS A 159 -17.61 -12.39 19.05
CA CYS A 159 -18.25 -11.54 20.05
C CYS A 159 -19.01 -12.47 20.99
N ASP A 160 -18.46 -12.71 22.18
CA ASP A 160 -19.24 -13.22 23.29
C ASP A 160 -20.46 -12.32 23.47
N PRO A 161 -21.70 -12.85 23.55
CA PRO A 161 -22.84 -12.05 23.93
C PRO A 161 -22.61 -11.53 25.35
N CYS A 162 -22.61 -10.21 25.52
CA CYS A 162 -22.59 -9.62 26.85
C CYS A 162 -23.82 -10.09 27.64
N GLU A 163 -23.65 -11.06 28.54
CA GLU A 163 -24.58 -11.29 29.64
C GLU A 163 -24.30 -10.30 30.78
N LEU A 164 -25.23 -9.38 31.00
CA LEU A 164 -25.47 -8.59 32.22
C LEU A 164 -26.86 -7.99 31.98
N GLY A 165 -27.98 -8.44 32.56
CA GLY A 165 -28.20 -8.89 33.92
C GLY A 165 -29.13 -7.86 34.59
N GLY A 166 -30.40 -8.20 34.81
CA GLY A 166 -31.33 -7.32 35.53
C GLY A 166 -32.80 -7.69 35.29
N GLY A 167 -33.30 -8.67 36.06
CA GLY A 167 -34.71 -9.04 36.05
C GLY A 167 -35.61 -7.98 36.69
N ILE A 168 -36.82 -7.85 36.14
CA ILE A 168 -38.01 -7.41 36.87
C ILE A 168 -39.17 -8.33 36.43
N ARG A 169 -39.49 -9.26 37.33
CA ARG A 169 -40.81 -9.83 37.63
C ARG A 169 -41.64 -8.73 38.31
N ASP A 170 -42.96 -8.61 38.27
CA ASP A 170 -44.11 -9.36 37.77
C ASP A 170 -45.20 -8.28 37.49
N ASP A 171 -46.27 -8.64 36.77
CA ASP A 171 -47.69 -8.36 37.12
C ASP A 171 -48.60 -8.26 35.88
N ASP A 172 -49.28 -9.39 35.64
CA ASP A 172 -50.71 -9.58 35.35
C ASP A 172 -51.43 -8.70 34.30
N ILE A 173 -52.05 -9.39 33.32
CA ILE A 173 -53.52 -9.61 33.30
C ILE A 173 -53.87 -10.66 32.23
N ASP A 174 -54.43 -11.75 32.73
CA ASP A 174 -55.18 -12.80 32.04
C ASP A 174 -56.53 -12.25 31.52
N MET A 175 -56.85 -12.55 30.26
CA MET A 175 -58.24 -12.73 29.84
C MET A 175 -58.31 -13.86 28.80
N SER A 176 -58.52 -15.05 29.33
CA SER A 176 -59.17 -16.19 28.71
C SER A 176 -60.44 -15.87 27.88
N SER A 177 -60.79 -16.83 27.01
CA SER A 177 -62.05 -17.04 26.24
C SER A 177 -61.97 -16.62 24.77
N GLN A 178 -62.31 -17.41 23.73
CA GLN A 178 -62.99 -18.70 23.63
C GLN A 178 -62.80 -19.25 22.19
N SER A 179 -62.90 -20.58 22.05
CA SER A 179 -62.96 -21.33 20.79
C SER A 179 -64.06 -20.90 19.82
N LYS A 180 -63.72 -20.79 18.53
CA LYS A 180 -64.20 -21.69 17.45
C LYS A 180 -63.52 -21.36 16.13
#